data_AF-A0A7Y6GFX3-F1
#
_entry.id   AF-A0A7Y6GFX3-F1
#
_cell.length_a   1.000
_cell.length_b   1.000
_cell.length_c   1.000
_cell.angle_alpha   90.00
_cell.angle_beta   90.00
_cell.angle_gamma   90.00
#
_symmetry.space_group_name_H-M   'P 1'
#
loop_
_entity.id
_entity.type
_entity.pdbx_description
1 polymer ?
#
loop_
_entity_poly.entity_id
_entity_poly.type
_entity_poly.pdbx_seq_one_letter_code
_entity_poly.pdbx_strand_id
1 'polypeptide(L)'
;MTDDVRRTLLERAAQARVGQAVKMLMERAEQAGRAGEADQWALHAAARGYTTPLWELVRSREEGGQWEEAEQLAWRAPAGQRSWALRRLARERTGEHATALLRHACDEALAWAPGMLAERLEAAGEFAQAEQFARTAADAGTGRRWKGLPCGARTTTPTGSGWRCWRTG
;
A
#
# COMPACT_ATOMS: atom_id res chain seq x y z
N MET A 1 9.05 4.72 -39.76
CA MET A 1 8.56 4.13 -38.50
C MET A 1 8.69 2.63 -38.61
N THR A 2 9.36 1.97 -37.66
CA THR A 2 9.48 0.51 -37.58
C THR A 2 8.14 -0.13 -37.19
N ASP A 3 7.89 -1.36 -37.66
CA ASP A 3 6.62 -2.07 -37.42
C ASP A 3 6.34 -2.26 -35.91
N ASP A 4 7.39 -2.43 -35.11
CA ASP A 4 7.31 -2.50 -33.64
C ASP A 4 6.73 -1.23 -33.00
N VAL A 5 7.07 -0.04 -33.51
CA VAL A 5 6.54 1.22 -32.98
C VAL A 5 5.05 1.33 -33.30
N ARG A 6 4.65 0.95 -34.52
CA ARG A 6 3.24 0.94 -34.95
C ARG A 6 2.43 -0.04 -34.11
N ARG A 7 2.94 -1.25 -33.89
CA ARG A 7 2.32 -2.27 -33.04
C ARG A 7 2.13 -1.76 -31.61
N THR A 8 3.18 -1.20 -31.02
CA THR A 8 3.14 -0.65 -29.65
C THR A 8 2.10 0.47 -29.53
N LEU A 9 1.99 1.35 -30.53
CA LEU A 9 0.99 2.41 -30.54
C LEU A 9 -0.44 1.86 -30.64
N LEU A 10 -0.67 0.86 -31.48
CA LEU A 10 -1.97 0.20 -31.62
C LEU A 10 -2.39 -0.53 -30.34
N GLU A 11 -1.46 -1.23 -29.69
CA GLU A 11 -1.69 -1.90 -28.41
C GLU A 11 -2.08 -0.89 -27.32
N ARG A 12 -1.34 0.22 -27.21
CA ARG A 12 -1.67 1.32 -26.27
C ARG A 12 -3.03 1.95 -26.54
N ALA A 13 -3.37 2.18 -27.81
CA ALA A 13 -4.68 2.71 -28.19
C ALA A 13 -5.83 1.75 -27.83
N ALA A 14 -5.64 0.45 -28.06
CA ALA A 14 -6.60 -0.57 -27.66
C ALA A 14 -6.77 -0.62 -26.14
N GLN A 15 -5.67 -0.55 -25.39
CA GLN A 15 -5.71 -0.50 -23.93
C GLN A 15 -6.44 0.74 -23.41
N ALA A 16 -6.19 1.92 -24.00
CA ALA A 16 -6.89 3.15 -23.64
C ALA A 16 -8.40 3.04 -23.89
N ARG A 17 -8.80 2.47 -25.03
CA ARG A 17 -10.22 2.26 -25.36
C ARG A 17 -10.90 1.29 -24.38
N VAL A 18 -10.21 0.22 -23.97
CA VAL A 18 -10.72 -0.70 -22.94
C VAL A 18 -10.85 0.00 -21.59
N GLY A 19 -9.83 0.77 -21.18
CA GLY A 19 -9.87 1.56 -19.94
C GLY A 19 -11.05 2.54 -19.90
N GLN A 20 -11.28 3.28 -20.99
CA GLN A 20 -12.44 4.18 -21.13
C GLN A 20 -13.77 3.43 -21.05
N ALA A 21 -13.87 2.27 -21.70
CA ALA A 21 -15.09 1.44 -21.63
C ALA A 21 -15.39 0.97 -20.21
N VAL A 22 -14.37 0.48 -19.49
CA VAL A 22 -14.53 0.05 -18.09
C VAL A 22 -14.94 1.23 -17.20
N LYS A 23 -14.31 2.40 -17.39
CA LYS A 23 -14.67 3.62 -16.65
C LYS A 23 -16.14 3.99 -16.82
N MET A 24 -16.65 4.01 -18.05
CA MET A 24 -18.06 4.31 -18.30
C MET A 24 -19.02 3.29 -17.65
N LEU A 25 -18.63 2.01 -17.59
CA LEU A 25 -19.43 0.98 -16.91
C LEU A 25 -19.45 1.20 -15.40
N MET A 26 -18.30 1.54 -14.82
CA MET A 26 -18.19 1.87 -13.40
C MET A 26 -19.02 3.10 -13.04
N GLU A 27 -18.90 4.19 -13.79
CA GLU A 27 -19.65 5.43 -13.55
C GLU A 27 -21.17 5.20 -13.62
N ARG A 28 -21.64 4.40 -14.59
CA ARG A 28 -23.06 4.01 -14.68
C ARG A 28 -23.50 3.12 -13.51
N ALA A 29 -22.64 2.24 -13.03
CA ALA A 29 -22.93 1.41 -11.87
C ALA A 29 -23.03 2.28 -10.60
N GLU A 30 -22.10 3.21 -10.39
CA GLU A 30 -22.14 4.19 -9.28
C GLU A 30 -23.41 5.05 -9.31
N GLN A 31 -23.76 5.61 -10.47
CA GLN A 31 -24.98 6.41 -10.64
C GLN A 31 -26.26 5.61 -10.37
N ALA A 32 -26.23 4.30 -10.60
CA ALA A 32 -27.32 3.39 -10.30
C ALA A 32 -27.31 2.86 -8.85
N GLY A 33 -26.39 3.34 -7.99
CA GLY A 33 -26.22 2.85 -6.62
C GLY A 33 -25.66 1.42 -6.52
N ARG A 34 -25.09 0.90 -7.61
CA ARG A 34 -24.52 -0.47 -7.70
C ARG A 34 -23.01 -0.45 -7.49
N ALA A 35 -22.57 0.08 -6.35
CA ALA A 35 -21.14 0.20 -5.99
C ALA A 35 -20.37 -1.14 -6.12
N GLY A 36 -20.98 -2.25 -5.68
CA GLY A 36 -20.36 -3.57 -5.80
C GLY A 36 -20.15 -4.06 -7.24
N GLU A 37 -20.91 -3.55 -8.20
CA GLU A 37 -20.70 -3.85 -9.62
C GLU A 37 -19.57 -2.99 -10.20
N ALA A 38 -19.46 -1.71 -9.79
CA ALA A 38 -18.32 -0.86 -10.14
C ALA A 38 -16.99 -1.48 -9.67
N ASP A 39 -16.95 -1.97 -8.43
CA ASP A 39 -15.80 -2.69 -7.88
C ASP A 39 -15.42 -3.91 -8.72
N GLN A 40 -16.40 -4.70 -9.15
CA GLN A 40 -16.16 -5.89 -9.98
C GLN A 40 -15.54 -5.53 -11.32
N TRP A 41 -16.05 -4.47 -11.97
CA TRP A 41 -15.47 -3.98 -13.22
C TRP A 41 -14.02 -3.51 -13.05
N ALA A 42 -13.74 -2.76 -11.99
CA ALA A 42 -12.40 -2.29 -11.65
C ALA A 42 -11.42 -3.45 -11.36
N LEU A 43 -11.83 -4.43 -10.56
CA LEU A 43 -11.02 -5.60 -10.21
C LEU A 43 -10.76 -6.50 -11.42
N HIS A 44 -11.77 -6.69 -12.28
CA HIS A 44 -11.63 -7.48 -13.50
C HIS A 44 -10.67 -6.81 -14.51
N ALA A 45 -10.74 -5.49 -14.61
CA ALA A 45 -9.78 -4.71 -15.41
C ALA A 45 -8.35 -4.86 -14.86
N ALA A 46 -8.19 -4.75 -13.53
CA ALA A 46 -6.90 -4.93 -12.86
C ALA A 46 -6.33 -6.34 -13.05
N ALA A 47 -7.17 -7.39 -13.01
CA ALA A 47 -6.77 -8.77 -13.27
C ALA A 47 -6.25 -8.98 -14.71
N ARG A 48 -6.71 -8.14 -15.66
CA ARG A 48 -6.24 -8.11 -17.05
C ARG A 48 -5.05 -7.16 -17.28
N GLY A 49 -4.51 -6.57 -16.21
CA GLY A 49 -3.38 -5.65 -16.27
C GLY A 49 -3.76 -4.19 -16.56
N TYR A 50 -5.06 -3.87 -16.63
CA TYR A 50 -5.52 -2.49 -16.75
C TYR A 50 -5.59 -1.84 -15.37
N THR A 51 -4.57 -1.04 -15.05
CA THR A 51 -4.36 -0.51 -13.70
C THR A 51 -5.15 0.79 -13.45
N THR A 52 -5.38 1.56 -14.49
CA THR A 52 -6.04 2.88 -14.43
C THR A 52 -7.44 2.83 -13.83
N PRO A 53 -8.36 1.94 -14.27
CA PRO A 53 -9.74 1.95 -13.76
C PRO A 53 -9.82 1.66 -12.26
N LEU A 54 -9.01 0.72 -11.76
CA LEU A 54 -8.93 0.43 -10.33
C LEU A 54 -8.48 1.65 -9.53
N TRP A 55 -7.43 2.34 -9.99
CA TRP A 55 -6.95 3.54 -9.30
C TRP A 55 -7.98 4.66 -9.30
N GLU A 56 -8.64 4.90 -10.42
CA GLU A 56 -9.66 5.95 -10.51
C GLU A 56 -10.80 5.69 -9.53
N LEU A 57 -11.25 4.44 -9.37
CA LEU A 57 -12.28 4.09 -8.40
C LEU A 57 -11.81 4.29 -6.96
N VAL A 58 -10.65 3.73 -6.62
CA VAL A 58 -10.03 3.87 -5.29
C VAL A 58 -9.91 5.35 -4.93
N ARG A 59 -9.34 6.17 -5.82
CA ARG A 59 -9.18 7.61 -5.61
C ARG A 59 -10.52 8.33 -5.49
N SER A 60 -11.52 7.97 -6.29
CA SER A 60 -12.85 8.59 -6.18
C SER A 60 -13.50 8.32 -4.82
N ARG A 61 -13.25 7.16 -4.21
CA ARG A 61 -13.73 6.83 -2.87
C ARG A 61 -12.93 7.58 -1.79
N GLU A 62 -11.61 7.69 -1.93
CA GLU A 62 -10.77 8.55 -1.07
C GLU A 62 -11.26 10.01 -1.09
N GLU A 63 -11.44 10.58 -2.28
CA GLU A 63 -11.92 11.96 -2.46
C GLU A 63 -13.34 12.15 -1.90
N GLY A 64 -14.13 11.07 -1.87
CA GLY A 64 -15.46 11.02 -1.26
C GLY A 64 -15.47 10.75 0.25
N GLY A 65 -14.30 10.62 0.90
CA GLY A 65 -14.18 10.34 2.34
C GLY A 65 -14.47 8.89 2.74
N GLN A 66 -14.58 7.98 1.78
CA GLN A 66 -14.82 6.54 1.95
C GLN A 66 -13.47 5.81 2.03
N TRP A 67 -12.68 6.13 3.06
CA TRP A 67 -11.30 5.67 3.22
C TRP A 67 -11.21 4.14 3.40
N GLU A 68 -12.12 3.58 4.17
CA GLU A 68 -12.19 2.14 4.41
C GLU A 68 -12.58 1.38 3.15
N GLU A 69 -13.55 1.86 2.37
CA GLU A 69 -13.97 1.24 1.11
C GLU A 69 -12.87 1.30 0.06
N ALA A 70 -12.17 2.43 -0.06
CA ALA A 70 -11.03 2.59 -0.95
C ALA A 70 -9.90 1.62 -0.62
N GLU A 71 -9.57 1.47 0.67
CA GLU A 71 -8.56 0.52 1.13
C GLU A 71 -8.99 -0.93 0.88
N GLN A 72 -10.23 -1.30 1.21
CA GLN A 72 -10.76 -2.65 0.95
C GLN A 72 -10.72 -3.00 -0.54
N LEU A 73 -11.08 -2.06 -1.41
CA LEU A 73 -10.99 -2.24 -2.86
C LEU A 73 -9.54 -2.47 -3.31
N ALA A 74 -8.60 -1.68 -2.79
CA ALA A 74 -7.18 -1.85 -3.10
C ALA A 74 -6.63 -3.21 -2.61
N TRP A 75 -7.05 -3.70 -1.44
CA TRP A 75 -6.69 -5.03 -0.93
C TRP A 75 -7.27 -6.17 -1.77
N ARG A 76 -8.48 -6.03 -2.31
CA ARG A 76 -9.09 -7.04 -3.18
C ARG A 76 -8.40 -7.17 -4.54
N ALA A 77 -7.58 -6.20 -4.94
CA ALA A 77 -6.87 -6.23 -6.20
C ALA A 77 -5.83 -7.37 -6.29
N PRO A 78 -5.45 -7.81 -7.50
CA PRO A 78 -4.35 -8.76 -7.70
C PRO A 78 -3.04 -8.24 -7.11
N ALA A 79 -2.18 -9.11 -6.59
CA ALA A 79 -0.99 -8.73 -5.80
C ALA A 79 -0.13 -7.59 -6.40
N GLY A 80 0.13 -7.63 -7.71
CA GLY A 80 0.89 -6.57 -8.38
C GLY A 80 0.19 -5.20 -8.35
N GLN A 81 -1.12 -5.19 -8.58
CA GLN A 81 -1.93 -3.97 -8.57
C GLN A 81 -2.26 -3.49 -7.17
N ARG A 82 -2.51 -4.42 -6.25
CA ARG A 82 -2.69 -4.18 -4.82
C ARG A 82 -1.51 -3.43 -4.23
N SER A 83 -0.30 -3.94 -4.42
CA SER A 83 0.92 -3.33 -3.88
C SER A 83 1.12 -1.91 -4.40
N TRP A 84 0.84 -1.67 -5.69
CA TRP A 84 0.91 -0.35 -6.29
C TRP A 84 -0.17 0.61 -5.76
N ALA A 85 -1.44 0.17 -5.71
CA ALA A 85 -2.56 0.97 -5.24
C ALA A 85 -2.44 1.36 -3.76
N LEU A 86 -2.13 0.39 -2.88
CA LEU A 86 -1.95 0.62 -1.44
C LEU A 86 -0.75 1.55 -1.16
N ARG A 87 0.37 1.36 -1.87
CA ARG A 87 1.52 2.25 -1.72
C ARG A 87 1.17 3.68 -2.13
N ARG A 88 0.36 3.85 -3.16
CA ARG A 88 -0.09 5.17 -3.62
C ARG A 88 -1.04 5.81 -2.62
N LEU A 89 -2.02 5.06 -2.10
CA LEU A 89 -2.88 5.49 -1.01
C LEU A 89 -2.07 5.97 0.21
N ALA A 90 -1.06 5.20 0.64
CA ALA A 90 -0.22 5.57 1.78
C ALA A 90 0.60 6.86 1.58
N ARG A 91 0.88 7.23 0.32
CA ARG A 91 1.55 8.49 -0.02
C ARG A 91 0.59 9.67 -0.02
N GLU A 92 -0.61 9.48 -0.55
CA GLU A 92 -1.62 10.53 -0.70
C GLU A 92 -2.33 10.83 0.63
N ARG A 93 -2.52 9.80 1.48
CA ARG A 93 -3.05 9.97 2.84
C ARG A 93 -2.06 10.73 3.74
N THR A 94 -2.63 11.41 4.73
CA THR A 94 -1.88 12.12 5.77
C THR A 94 -2.37 11.72 7.17
N GLY A 95 -1.58 12.04 8.19
CA GLY A 95 -1.95 11.80 9.58
C GLY A 95 -2.18 10.32 9.92
N GLU A 96 -3.24 10.08 10.71
CA GLU A 96 -3.56 8.76 11.27
C GLU A 96 -3.93 7.74 10.18
N HIS A 97 -4.72 8.12 9.17
CA HIS A 97 -5.14 7.22 8.09
C HIS A 97 -3.97 6.67 7.27
N ALA A 98 -2.90 7.46 7.10
CA ALA A 98 -1.68 6.98 6.45
C ALA A 98 -0.94 5.96 7.33
N THR A 99 -0.84 6.26 8.63
CA THR A 99 -0.15 5.40 9.61
C THR A 99 -0.88 4.09 9.84
N ALA A 100 -2.22 4.10 9.91
CA ALA A 100 -3.06 2.91 10.03
C ALA A 100 -2.88 1.98 8.83
N LEU A 101 -2.98 2.52 7.61
CA LEU A 101 -2.75 1.77 6.37
C LEU A 101 -1.32 1.19 6.32
N LEU A 102 -0.31 1.96 6.73
CA LEU A 102 1.08 1.49 6.76
C LEU A 102 1.31 0.38 7.79
N ARG A 103 0.65 0.44 8.96
CA ARG A 103 0.68 -0.63 9.95
C ARG A 103 0.03 -1.90 9.42
N HIS A 104 -1.15 -1.80 8.84
CA HIS A 104 -1.84 -2.93 8.20
C HIS A 104 -0.97 -3.56 7.09
N ALA A 105 -0.32 -2.73 6.28
CA ALA A 105 0.61 -3.20 5.26
C ALA A 105 1.88 -3.88 5.85
N CYS A 106 2.34 -3.48 7.04
CA CYS A 106 3.41 -4.18 7.76
C CYS A 106 2.95 -5.54 8.29
N ASP A 107 1.73 -5.62 8.83
CA ASP A 107 1.14 -6.86 9.33
C ASP A 107 0.97 -7.89 8.21
N GLU A 108 0.60 -7.44 7.01
CA GLU A 108 0.56 -8.23 5.77
C GLU A 108 1.94 -8.44 5.11
N ALA A 109 3.02 -8.05 5.78
CA ALA A 109 4.41 -8.23 5.36
C ALA A 109 4.74 -7.64 3.97
N LEU A 110 4.10 -6.52 3.59
CA LEU A 110 4.45 -5.81 2.37
C LEU A 110 5.81 -5.13 2.52
N ALA A 111 6.80 -5.54 1.73
CA ALA A 111 8.20 -5.14 1.86
C ALA A 111 8.46 -3.62 1.86
N TRP A 112 7.56 -2.83 1.28
CA TRP A 112 7.68 -1.37 1.20
C TRP A 112 7.12 -0.64 2.42
N ALA A 113 6.27 -1.29 3.22
CA ALA A 113 5.53 -0.64 4.30
C ALA A 113 6.41 -0.22 5.48
N PRO A 114 7.37 -1.05 5.96
CA PRO A 114 8.20 -0.67 7.11
C PRO A 114 9.05 0.58 6.84
N GLY A 115 9.60 0.72 5.64
CA GLY A 115 10.39 1.91 5.27
C GLY A 115 9.55 3.19 5.26
N MET A 116 8.38 3.15 4.63
CA MET A 116 7.46 4.30 4.62
C MET A 116 6.94 4.64 6.02
N LEU A 117 6.67 3.64 6.87
CA LEU A 117 6.24 3.86 8.25
C LEU A 117 7.33 4.51 9.10
N ALA A 118 8.59 4.08 8.93
CA ALA A 118 9.73 4.69 9.59
C ALA A 118 9.88 6.17 9.25
N GLU A 119 9.81 6.53 7.95
CA GLU A 119 9.88 7.92 7.48
C GLU A 119 8.78 8.79 8.11
N ARG A 120 7.54 8.28 8.22
CA ARG A 120 6.44 9.05 8.82
C ARG A 120 6.58 9.19 10.34
N LEU A 121 7.02 8.15 11.03
CA LEU A 121 7.26 8.19 12.49
C LEU A 121 8.41 9.13 12.83
N GLU A 122 9.47 9.16 12.02
CA GLU A 122 10.57 10.11 12.18
C GLU A 122 10.08 11.55 12.00
N ALA A 123 9.27 11.82 10.97
CA ALA A 123 8.67 13.13 10.77
C ALA A 123 7.73 13.55 11.91
N ALA A 124 7.14 12.59 12.63
CA ALA A 124 6.33 12.82 13.83
C ALA A 124 7.15 12.93 15.13
N GLY A 125 8.47 12.71 15.08
CA GLY A 125 9.37 12.74 16.25
C GLY A 125 9.41 11.43 17.07
N GLU A 126 8.81 10.35 16.57
CA GLU A 126 8.78 9.04 17.22
C GLU A 126 10.01 8.18 16.85
N PHE A 127 11.21 8.72 17.09
CA PHE A 127 12.48 8.16 16.61
C PHE A 127 12.75 6.70 17.01
N ALA A 128 12.37 6.28 18.23
CA ALA A 128 12.59 4.91 18.68
C ALA A 128 11.77 3.87 17.88
N GLN A 129 10.53 4.21 17.55
CA GLN A 129 9.69 3.35 16.71
C GLN A 129 10.16 3.41 15.25
N ALA A 130 10.56 4.59 14.77
CA ALA A 130 11.10 4.76 13.43
C ALA A 130 12.34 3.87 13.18
N GLU A 131 13.28 3.84 14.13
CA GLU A 131 14.48 3.01 14.03
C GLU A 131 14.14 1.51 13.95
N GLN A 132 13.17 1.05 14.74
CA GLN A 132 12.73 -0.34 14.70
C GLN A 132 12.21 -0.73 13.31
N PHE A 133 11.32 0.08 12.73
CA PHE A 133 10.77 -0.19 11.39
C PHE A 133 11.82 -0.03 10.28
N ALA A 134 12.78 0.89 10.42
CA ALA A 134 13.89 1.05 9.48
C ALA A 134 14.80 -0.19 9.46
N ARG A 135 15.10 -0.78 10.62
CA ARG A 135 15.85 -2.05 10.71
C ARG A 135 15.09 -3.19 10.04
N THR A 136 13.78 -3.29 10.28
CA THR A 136 12.93 -4.30 9.61
C THR A 136 12.94 -4.14 8.08
N ALA A 137 12.90 -2.91 7.58
CA ALA A 137 13.00 -2.64 6.14
C ALA A 137 14.35 -3.11 5.57
N ALA A 138 15.45 -2.83 6.28
CA ALA A 138 16.80 -3.25 5.88
C ALA A 138 16.97 -4.78 5.90
N ASP A 139 16.41 -5.47 6.89
CA ASP A 139 16.45 -6.94 6.96
C ASP A 139 15.60 -7.61 5.87
N ALA A 140 14.44 -7.02 5.52
CA ALA A 140 13.62 -7.49 4.41
C ALA A 140 14.31 -7.33 3.05
N GLY A 141 15.07 -6.24 2.86
CA GLY A 141 15.86 -5.99 1.65
C GLY A 141 17.11 -6.88 1.50
N THR A 142 17.59 -7.48 2.59
CA THR A 142 18.80 -8.32 2.60
C THR A 142 18.50 -9.83 2.52
N GLY A 143 17.25 -10.22 2.25
CA GLY A 143 16.85 -11.62 2.07
C GLY A 143 16.76 -12.43 3.36
N ARG A 144 16.93 -11.80 4.54
CA ARG A 144 16.61 -12.45 5.82
C ARG A 144 15.09 -12.40 6.02
N ARG A 145 14.43 -13.49 5.64
CA ARG A 145 13.00 -13.72 5.86
C ARG A 145 12.68 -13.59 7.35
N TRP A 146 11.98 -12.52 7.71
CA TRP A 146 11.54 -12.26 9.08
C TRP A 146 10.41 -13.24 9.46
N LYS A 147 10.53 -13.90 10.62
CA LYS A 147 9.42 -14.58 11.30
C LYS A 147 8.92 -13.62 12.38
N GLY A 148 7.63 -13.31 12.33
CA GLY A 148 7.02 -12.17 12.99
C GLY A 148 7.28 -12.06 14.48
N LEU A 149 7.36 -10.81 14.93
CA LEU A 149 7.04 -10.44 16.31
C LEU A 149 5.74 -9.64 16.29
N PRO A 150 4.80 -9.91 17.20
CA PRO A 150 3.59 -9.13 17.32
C PRO A 150 3.95 -7.72 17.81
N CYS A 151 3.40 -6.74 17.11
CA CYS A 151 3.43 -5.33 17.46
C CYS A 151 2.68 -5.14 18.80
N GLY A 152 3.37 -5.18 19.93
CA GLY A 152 2.70 -4.94 21.22
C GLY A 152 3.40 -5.45 22.46
N ALA A 153 4.67 -5.11 22.68
CA ALA A 153 5.22 -5.13 24.03
C ALA A 153 5.43 -3.67 24.46
N ARG A 154 4.47 -3.14 25.23
CA ARG A 154 4.72 -2.03 26.15
C ARG A 154 6.03 -2.36 26.86
N THR A 155 7.03 -1.51 26.72
CA THR A 155 8.26 -1.62 27.48
C THR A 155 7.92 -1.43 28.96
N THR A 156 7.61 -2.52 29.65
CA THR A 156 7.81 -2.58 31.09
C THR A 156 9.31 -2.46 31.30
N THR A 157 9.74 -1.26 31.66
CA THR A 157 11.05 -0.97 32.23
C THR A 157 11.39 -2.02 33.28
N PRO A 158 12.46 -2.80 33.14
CA PRO A 158 13.04 -3.48 34.28
C PRO A 158 13.90 -2.45 35.02
N THR A 159 13.28 -1.74 35.95
CA THR A 159 14.01 -1.17 37.10
C THR A 159 14.60 -2.34 37.88
N GLY A 160 15.92 -2.54 37.81
CA GLY A 160 16.54 -3.53 38.67
C GLY A 160 17.95 -3.98 38.27
N SER A 161 18.93 -3.28 38.84
CA SER A 161 20.20 -3.83 39.35
C SER A 161 21.24 -4.42 38.39
N GLY A 162 22.44 -3.81 38.42
CA GLY A 162 23.68 -4.59 38.40
C GLY A 162 24.76 -4.12 37.43
N TRP A 163 25.31 -2.92 37.63
CA TRP A 163 26.62 -2.56 37.08
C TRP A 163 27.69 -3.52 37.60
N ARG A 164 28.44 -4.17 36.72
CA ARG A 164 29.78 -4.68 37.04
C ARG A 164 30.74 -4.45 35.88
N CYS A 165 31.61 -3.47 36.10
CA CYS A 165 32.80 -3.18 35.33
C CYS A 165 33.77 -4.37 35.41
N TRP A 166 34.38 -4.74 34.29
CA TRP A 166 35.60 -5.55 34.29
C TRP A 166 36.79 -4.65 33.94
N ARG A 167 37.72 -4.54 34.88
CA ARG A 167 39.07 -4.00 34.71
C ARG A 167 40.01 -5.16 35.02
N THR A 168 40.68 -5.70 34.01
CA THR A 168 41.76 -6.69 34.19
C THR A 168 43.08 -5.95 34.30
N GLY A 169 43.84 -6.26 35.36
CA GLY A 169 45.28 -6.05 35.43
C GLY A 169 46.02 -7.26 34.90
#